data_AF-A0A067BQK4-F1
#
_entry.id   AF-A0A067BQK4-F1
#
_cell.length_a   1.000
_cell.length_b   1.000
_cell.length_c   1.000
_cell.angle_alpha   90.00
_cell.angle_beta   90.00
_cell.angle_gamma   90.00
#
_symmetry.space_group_name_H-M   'P 1'
#
loop_
_entity.id
_entity.type
_entity.pdbx_description
1 polymer ?
#
loop_
_entity_poly.entity_id
_entity_poly.type
_entity_poly.pdbx_seq_one_letter_code
_entity_poly.pdbx_strand_id
1 'polypeptide(L)'
;MIGFLEQFAALEVIDHVLMLDKRKIKSLKFASVCARAFDHYVLGAKLYLSGSRDAIEAITASLQGALFPKRSGPRTVTTTTLECPLCLCDPMFGSQDTKLPLKCPRDGCEAALSVEDFLKLVPPSQLEGLAEKAVELYRVQHEDAFSLCLQPGCNQVFRIAAYKKGKQGGDLAVCDNCEKTYCITCSDKLATPADEHPAVTCQLYQLSVNPTVTDHARRICNEILTLACPKCKAAFLDFSGCTCVTCGNTNCNTNFCANCLAYHDLDSGACHSHVRSCPSNPNQGDYFVSAQQLQATHASARKKQTAAYLTRATVAGDERRGVWQMIERDLADLGVHFTTQELAQLCIS
;
A
#
# COMPACT_ATOMS: atom_id res chain seq x y z
N MET A 1 -27.47 6.55 18.53
CA MET A 1 -26.63 5.66 17.69
C MET A 1 -25.22 5.53 18.26
N ILE A 2 -24.64 6.61 18.80
CA ILE A 2 -23.35 6.62 19.51
C ILE A 2 -23.28 5.60 20.67
N GLY A 3 -24.27 5.57 21.58
CA GLY A 3 -24.30 4.60 22.68
C GLY A 3 -24.47 3.13 22.28
N PHE A 4 -24.87 2.84 21.04
CA PHE A 4 -24.94 1.46 20.51
C PHE A 4 -23.57 0.96 20.05
N LEU A 5 -22.75 1.84 19.48
CA LEU A 5 -21.40 1.52 19.02
C LEU A 5 -20.40 1.43 20.18
N GLU A 6 -20.56 2.25 21.22
CA GLU A 6 -19.74 2.22 22.44
C GLU A 6 -19.92 0.92 23.24
N GLN A 7 -21.15 0.41 23.34
CA GLN A 7 -21.42 -0.88 23.98
C GLN A 7 -20.86 -2.07 23.18
N PHE A 8 -20.84 -1.96 21.85
CA PHE A 8 -20.28 -2.98 20.96
C PHE A 8 -18.74 -3.02 20.99
N ALA A 9 -18.08 -1.87 21.18
CA ALA A 9 -16.63 -1.78 21.24
C ALA A 9 -16.03 -2.35 22.54
N ALA A 10 -16.83 -2.46 23.61
CA ALA A 10 -16.41 -2.97 24.91
C ALA A 10 -16.38 -4.51 25.02
N LEU A 11 -16.84 -5.23 24.00
CA LEU A 11 -16.98 -6.69 24.02
C LEU A 11 -15.98 -7.31 23.02
N GLU A 12 -15.02 -8.09 23.51
CA GLU A 12 -14.01 -8.80 22.71
C GLU A 12 -14.59 -10.02 21.94
N VAL A 13 -15.73 -9.89 21.26
CA VAL A 13 -16.43 -11.01 20.59
C VAL A 13 -17.25 -10.51 19.38
N ILE A 14 -17.35 -11.08 18.15
CA ILE A 14 -16.71 -12.12 17.29
C ILE A 14 -17.19 -11.77 15.84
N ASP A 15 -16.38 -12.11 14.83
CA ASP A 15 -16.47 -12.02 13.36
C ASP A 15 -17.82 -11.86 12.62
N HIS A 16 -18.98 -12.29 13.14
CA HIS A 16 -20.27 -12.21 12.44
C HIS A 16 -21.48 -11.94 13.34
N VAL A 17 -22.45 -11.18 12.81
CA VAL A 17 -23.68 -10.77 13.52
C VAL A 17 -24.93 -11.22 12.75
N LEU A 18 -25.81 -11.98 13.41
CA LEU A 18 -27.11 -12.40 12.88
C LEU A 18 -28.25 -11.63 13.56
N MET A 19 -29.12 -11.04 12.75
CA MET A 19 -30.29 -10.27 13.22
C MET A 19 -31.58 -11.07 13.01
N LEU A 20 -32.32 -11.35 14.09
CA LEU A 20 -33.57 -12.09 14.11
C LEU A 20 -34.73 -11.21 14.62
N ASP A 21 -35.95 -11.44 14.14
CA ASP A 21 -37.15 -10.76 14.67
C ASP A 21 -37.66 -11.51 15.92
N LYS A 22 -37.54 -10.87 17.10
CA LYS A 22 -37.97 -11.36 18.42
C LYS A 22 -39.43 -11.82 18.40
N ARG A 23 -40.30 -11.21 17.59
CA ARG A 23 -41.72 -11.57 17.53
C ARG A 23 -41.94 -12.92 16.87
N LYS A 24 -41.06 -13.32 15.94
CA LYS A 24 -41.12 -14.60 15.22
C LYS A 24 -40.56 -15.77 16.04
N ILE A 25 -39.75 -15.48 17.05
CA ILE A 25 -39.05 -16.48 17.88
C ILE A 25 -39.58 -16.56 19.31
N LYS A 26 -40.73 -15.93 19.63
CA LYS A 26 -41.33 -15.91 20.98
C LYS A 26 -41.63 -17.30 21.56
N SER A 27 -41.84 -18.31 20.72
CA SER A 27 -42.09 -19.70 21.14
C SER A 27 -40.81 -20.50 21.43
N LEU A 28 -39.65 -20.01 20.99
CA LEU A 28 -38.37 -20.63 21.26
C LEU A 28 -37.87 -20.13 22.63
N LYS A 29 -37.57 -21.05 23.55
CA LYS A 29 -36.88 -20.74 24.82
C LYS A 29 -35.42 -20.39 24.54
N PHE A 30 -35.21 -19.23 23.92
CA PHE A 30 -33.93 -18.83 23.34
C PHE A 30 -32.82 -18.71 24.39
N ALA A 31 -33.16 -18.21 25.58
CA ALA A 31 -32.25 -18.07 26.71
C ALA A 31 -31.64 -19.40 27.19
N SER A 32 -32.34 -20.54 27.02
CA SER A 32 -31.80 -21.85 27.39
C SER A 32 -30.98 -22.52 26.28
N VAL A 33 -31.16 -22.09 25.02
CA VAL A 33 -30.49 -22.71 23.85
C VAL A 33 -29.19 -21.98 23.51
N CYS A 34 -29.15 -20.65 23.64
CA CYS A 34 -28.06 -19.83 23.08
C CYS A 34 -27.08 -19.27 24.11
N ALA A 35 -27.41 -19.29 25.41
CA ALA A 35 -26.59 -18.68 26.46
C ALA A 35 -25.20 -19.32 26.66
N ARG A 36 -24.91 -20.46 26.01
CA ARG A 36 -23.60 -21.12 26.06
C ARG A 36 -22.74 -20.94 24.80
N ALA A 37 -23.27 -20.35 23.74
CA ALA A 37 -22.60 -20.30 22.43
C ALA A 37 -22.60 -18.93 21.74
N PHE A 38 -23.45 -17.99 22.18
CA PHE A 38 -23.58 -16.67 21.55
C PHE A 38 -23.70 -15.58 22.59
N ASP A 39 -23.08 -14.44 22.31
CA ASP A 39 -23.49 -13.19 22.91
C ASP A 39 -24.77 -12.71 22.20
N HIS A 40 -25.71 -12.17 22.97
CA HIS A 40 -27.01 -11.77 22.41
C HIS A 40 -27.49 -10.43 22.96
N TYR A 41 -28.06 -9.63 22.07
CA TYR A 41 -28.57 -8.29 22.37
C TYR A 41 -29.97 -8.13 21.84
N VAL A 42 -30.86 -7.55 22.64
CA VAL A 42 -32.25 -7.27 22.23
C VAL A 42 -32.43 -5.79 22.04
N LEU A 43 -32.79 -5.38 20.82
CA LEU A 43 -33.12 -4.00 20.48
C LEU A 43 -34.53 -3.96 19.88
N GLY A 44 -35.48 -3.52 20.71
CA GLY A 44 -36.89 -3.47 20.37
C GLY A 44 -37.44 -4.86 20.00
N ALA A 45 -37.89 -5.01 18.76
CA ALA A 45 -38.39 -6.27 18.22
C ALA A 45 -37.30 -7.13 17.58
N LYS A 46 -36.03 -6.75 17.64
CA LYS A 46 -34.92 -7.47 17.03
C LYS A 46 -34.01 -8.09 18.09
N LEU A 47 -33.53 -9.29 17.81
CA LEU A 47 -32.52 -10.02 18.58
C LEU A 47 -31.28 -10.11 17.70
N TYR A 48 -30.13 -9.69 18.21
CA TYR A 48 -28.84 -9.77 17.57
C TYR A 48 -28.05 -10.86 18.26
N LEU A 49 -27.44 -11.74 17.46
CA LEU A 49 -26.56 -12.81 17.94
C LEU A 49 -25.18 -12.57 17.34
N SER A 50 -24.15 -12.54 18.17
CA SER A 50 -22.76 -12.57 17.74
C SER A 50 -22.12 -13.88 18.16
N GLY A 51 -21.35 -14.48 17.24
CA GLY A 51 -20.71 -15.77 17.41
C GLY A 51 -19.89 -16.16 16.18
N SER A 52 -19.18 -17.29 16.23
CA SER A 52 -18.37 -17.74 15.09
C SER A 52 -19.21 -18.02 13.85
N ARG A 53 -18.58 -17.96 12.67
CA ARG A 53 -19.23 -18.23 11.38
C ARG A 53 -20.02 -19.54 11.37
N ASP A 54 -19.39 -20.63 11.80
CA ASP A 54 -20.01 -21.96 11.84
C ASP A 54 -21.23 -22.01 12.76
N ALA A 55 -21.19 -21.27 13.88
CA ALA A 55 -22.29 -21.19 14.83
C ALA A 55 -23.48 -20.39 14.25
N ILE A 56 -23.20 -19.29 13.55
CA ILE A 56 -24.22 -18.47 12.87
C ILE A 56 -24.84 -19.22 11.68
N GLU A 57 -24.05 -19.95 10.90
CA GLU A 57 -24.54 -20.75 9.77
C GLU A 57 -25.42 -21.92 10.25
N ALA A 58 -25.00 -22.64 11.31
CA ALA A 58 -25.78 -23.73 11.90
C ALA A 58 -27.14 -23.27 12.45
N ILE A 59 -27.20 -22.11 13.11
CA ILE A 59 -28.45 -21.57 13.66
C ILE A 59 -29.36 -21.04 12.55
N THR A 60 -28.78 -20.45 11.49
CA THR A 60 -29.55 -19.96 10.33
C THR A 60 -30.21 -21.11 9.58
N ALA A 61 -29.49 -22.21 9.36
CA ALA A 61 -30.03 -23.42 8.75
C ALA A 61 -31.16 -24.02 9.61
N SER A 62 -31.01 -24.03 10.93
CA SER A 62 -32.01 -24.57 11.86
C SER A 62 -33.29 -23.72 11.96
N LEU A 63 -33.20 -22.41 11.71
CA LEU A 63 -34.32 -21.46 11.82
C LEU A 63 -35.03 -21.18 10.48
N GLN A 64 -34.52 -21.72 9.37
CA GLN A 64 -34.98 -21.42 8.02
C GLN A 64 -36.49 -21.71 7.81
N GLY A 65 -37.04 -22.73 8.48
CA GLY A 65 -38.47 -23.07 8.43
C GLY A 65 -39.38 -22.16 9.29
N ALA A 66 -38.83 -21.46 10.30
CA ALA A 66 -39.59 -20.61 11.21
C ALA A 66 -39.56 -19.12 10.82
N LEU A 67 -38.55 -18.68 10.07
CA LEU A 67 -38.33 -17.27 9.76
C LEU A 67 -39.21 -16.73 8.61
N PHE A 68 -39.76 -17.63 7.77
CA PHE A 68 -40.51 -17.26 6.56
C PHE A 68 -41.91 -17.90 6.40
N PRO A 69 -42.86 -17.70 7.33
CA PRO A 69 -44.26 -17.99 7.02
C PRO A 69 -44.85 -16.87 6.14
N LYS A 70 -45.57 -17.26 5.08
CA LYS A 70 -46.37 -16.34 4.23
C LYS A 70 -47.35 -15.56 5.11
N ARG A 71 -47.32 -14.23 5.06
CA ARG A 71 -48.20 -13.35 5.85
C ARG A 71 -49.41 -12.87 5.05
N SER A 72 -50.56 -12.88 5.70
CA SER A 72 -51.79 -12.16 5.35
C SER A 72 -51.99 -10.94 6.26
N GLY A 73 -52.28 -9.78 5.66
CA GLY A 73 -53.01 -8.64 6.26
C GLY A 73 -52.18 -7.52 6.92
N PRO A 74 -52.49 -6.22 6.65
CA PRO A 74 -51.80 -5.08 7.26
C PRO A 74 -52.46 -4.62 8.57
N ARG A 75 -51.69 -3.96 9.44
CA ARG A 75 -52.18 -3.16 10.57
C ARG A 75 -51.48 -1.80 10.59
N THR A 76 -52.28 -0.76 10.76
CA THR A 76 -51.96 0.67 10.76
C THR A 76 -51.59 1.20 12.15
N VAL A 77 -50.82 2.29 12.17
CA VAL A 77 -50.57 3.15 13.34
C VAL A 77 -51.29 4.48 13.09
N THR A 78 -52.07 4.94 14.05
CA THR A 78 -52.77 6.24 14.04
C THR A 78 -51.90 7.33 14.66
N THR A 79 -51.52 8.32 13.87
CA THR A 79 -51.04 9.64 14.33
C THR A 79 -52.20 10.63 14.22
N THR A 80 -52.48 11.37 15.30
CA THR A 80 -53.67 12.24 15.46
C THR A 80 -53.48 13.66 14.91
N THR A 81 -52.52 13.90 14.02
CA THR A 81 -52.44 15.12 13.22
C THR A 81 -52.13 14.74 11.77
N LEU A 82 -53.06 15.09 10.89
CA LEU A 82 -53.10 14.83 9.45
C LEU A 82 -51.94 15.49 8.70
N GLU A 83 -50.80 14.82 8.63
CA GLU A 83 -49.83 15.03 7.56
C GLU A 83 -49.50 13.66 6.97
N CYS A 84 -49.68 13.51 5.65
CA CYS A 84 -49.34 12.29 4.95
C CYS A 84 -47.83 12.01 5.17
N PRO A 85 -47.42 10.77 5.50
CA PRO A 85 -46.01 10.41 5.64
C PRO A 85 -45.17 10.85 4.42
N LEU A 86 -45.76 10.84 3.23
CA LEU A 86 -45.11 11.33 1.99
C LEU A 86 -44.85 12.85 2.01
N CYS A 87 -45.80 13.65 2.51
CA CYS A 87 -45.67 15.11 2.58
C CYS A 87 -44.68 15.58 3.66
N LEU A 88 -44.48 14.79 4.72
CA LEU A 88 -43.46 15.02 5.74
C LEU A 88 -42.04 14.73 5.22
N CYS A 89 -41.91 13.80 4.27
CA CYS A 89 -40.62 13.30 3.79
C CYS A 89 -40.05 14.12 2.63
N ASP A 90 -40.88 14.64 1.73
CA ASP A 90 -40.42 15.44 0.58
C ASP A 90 -39.48 16.62 0.95
N PRO A 91 -39.80 17.49 1.94
CA PRO A 91 -38.88 18.57 2.32
C PRO A 91 -37.63 18.08 3.08
N MET A 92 -37.67 16.89 3.70
CA MET A 92 -36.55 16.34 4.48
C MET A 92 -35.50 15.67 3.59
N PHE A 93 -35.92 15.04 2.48
CA PHE A 93 -35.06 14.21 1.65
C PHE A 93 -34.88 14.73 0.21
N GLY A 94 -35.60 15.77 -0.19
CA GLY A 94 -35.49 16.38 -1.51
C GLY A 94 -34.23 17.24 -1.73
N SER A 95 -33.43 17.53 -0.69
CA SER A 95 -32.22 18.35 -0.79
C SER A 95 -30.94 17.50 -0.70
N GLN A 96 -29.93 17.83 -1.51
CA GLN A 96 -28.59 17.21 -1.43
C GLN A 96 -27.92 17.47 -0.05
N ASP A 97 -28.39 18.47 0.68
CA ASP A 97 -27.85 18.95 1.96
C ASP A 97 -28.62 18.44 3.19
N THR A 98 -29.14 17.21 3.16
CA THR A 98 -29.72 16.60 4.36
C THR A 98 -28.70 16.62 5.51
N LYS A 99 -29.00 17.36 6.57
CA LYS A 99 -28.15 17.47 7.78
C LYS A 99 -28.50 16.33 8.73
N LEU A 100 -27.49 15.56 9.13
CA LEU A 100 -27.62 14.52 10.14
C LEU A 100 -27.14 15.04 11.51
N PRO A 101 -27.76 14.61 12.63
CA PRO A 101 -28.96 13.76 12.70
C PRO A 101 -30.21 14.48 12.17
N LEU A 102 -31.14 13.74 11.57
CA LEU A 102 -32.41 14.32 11.13
C LEU A 102 -33.18 14.87 12.33
N LYS A 103 -33.79 16.04 12.15
CA LYS A 103 -34.62 16.69 13.15
C LYS A 103 -36.10 16.53 12.82
N CYS A 104 -36.95 16.71 13.84
CA CYS A 104 -38.39 16.74 13.66
C CYS A 104 -38.77 17.86 12.65
N PRO A 105 -39.59 17.57 11.63
CA PRO A 105 -39.97 18.56 10.63
C PRO A 105 -41.01 19.58 11.12
N ARG A 106 -41.55 19.42 12.35
CA ARG A 106 -42.52 20.35 12.93
C ARG A 106 -41.83 21.68 13.25
N ASP A 107 -42.43 22.79 12.82
CA ASP A 107 -41.90 24.13 13.06
C ASP A 107 -41.64 24.39 14.56
N GLY A 108 -40.46 24.90 14.87
CA GLY A 108 -39.96 25.12 16.23
C GLY A 108 -39.50 23.87 17.01
N CYS A 109 -39.56 22.66 16.43
CA CYS A 109 -39.12 21.43 17.08
C CYS A 109 -37.71 21.01 16.62
N GLU A 110 -36.71 21.15 17.50
CA GLU A 110 -35.32 20.77 17.22
C GLU A 110 -34.97 19.32 17.64
N ALA A 111 -35.96 18.52 18.02
CA ALA A 111 -35.75 17.17 18.51
C ALA A 111 -35.15 16.27 17.42
N ALA A 112 -34.04 15.58 17.74
CA ALA A 112 -33.46 14.58 16.86
C ALA A 112 -34.39 13.37 16.71
N LEU A 113 -34.58 12.90 15.47
CA LEU A 113 -35.34 11.69 15.21
C LEU A 113 -34.58 10.47 15.69
N SER A 114 -35.32 9.52 16.27
CA SER A 114 -34.76 8.22 16.60
C SER A 114 -34.44 7.44 15.33
N VAL A 115 -33.48 6.50 15.41
CA VAL A 115 -33.15 5.61 14.28
C VAL A 115 -34.35 4.77 13.86
N GLU A 116 -35.21 4.39 14.81
CA GLU A 116 -36.40 3.60 14.52
C GLU A 116 -37.44 4.40 13.72
N ASP A 117 -37.65 5.67 14.07
CA ASP A 117 -38.57 6.55 13.34
C ASP A 117 -38.00 6.91 11.98
N PHE A 118 -36.70 7.18 11.90
CA PHE A 118 -35.97 7.36 10.64
C PHE A 118 -36.24 6.19 9.67
N LEU A 119 -36.05 4.94 10.12
CA LEU A 119 -36.27 3.76 9.27
C LEU A 119 -37.73 3.55 8.84
N LYS A 120 -38.70 4.13 9.55
CA LYS A 120 -40.13 4.06 9.19
C LYS A 120 -40.54 5.16 8.22
N LEU A 121 -39.88 6.32 8.30
CA LEU A 121 -40.23 7.51 7.54
C LEU A 121 -39.50 7.56 6.20
N VAL A 122 -38.23 7.15 6.15
CA VAL A 122 -37.40 7.24 4.94
C VAL A 122 -37.83 6.20 3.89
N PRO A 123 -38.06 6.61 2.63
CA PRO A 123 -38.29 5.67 1.54
C PRO A 123 -37.12 4.67 1.39
N PRO A 124 -37.39 3.36 1.15
CA PRO A 124 -36.31 2.37 1.02
C PRO A 124 -35.25 2.71 -0.04
N SER A 125 -35.64 3.42 -1.10
CA SER A 125 -34.74 3.88 -2.17
C SER A 125 -33.73 4.94 -1.72
N GLN A 126 -33.93 5.60 -0.59
CA GLN A 126 -33.06 6.66 -0.05
C GLN A 126 -32.26 6.22 1.18
N LEU A 127 -32.60 5.07 1.76
CA LEU A 127 -31.94 4.56 2.96
C LEU A 127 -30.44 4.32 2.76
N GLU A 128 -30.05 3.81 1.60
CA GLU A 128 -28.65 3.51 1.27
C GLU A 128 -27.79 4.79 1.25
N GLY A 129 -28.19 5.80 0.47
CA GLY A 129 -27.45 7.06 0.40
C GLY A 129 -27.39 7.82 1.73
N LEU A 130 -28.44 7.73 2.57
CA LEU A 130 -28.41 8.32 3.91
C LEU A 130 -27.51 7.54 4.87
N ALA A 131 -27.46 6.21 4.76
CA ALA A 131 -26.55 5.38 5.54
C ALA A 131 -25.09 5.68 5.17
N GLU A 132 -24.77 5.78 3.88
CA GLU A 132 -23.44 6.19 3.40
C GLU A 132 -23.07 7.57 3.93
N LYS A 133 -23.97 8.56 3.83
CA LYS A 133 -23.75 9.91 4.37
C LYS A 133 -23.56 9.92 5.88
N ALA A 134 -24.28 9.07 6.62
CA ALA A 134 -24.12 8.93 8.07
C ALA A 134 -22.75 8.37 8.45
N VAL A 135 -22.29 7.33 7.75
CA VAL A 135 -20.96 6.73 7.95
C VAL A 135 -19.87 7.75 7.62
N GLU A 136 -20.01 8.46 6.50
CA GLU A 136 -19.03 9.47 6.09
C GLU A 136 -18.95 10.63 7.10
N LEU A 137 -20.09 11.15 7.57
CA LEU A 137 -20.10 12.19 8.60
C LEU A 137 -19.47 11.72 9.91
N TYR A 138 -19.76 10.48 10.33
CA TYR A 138 -19.16 9.90 11.52
C TYR A 138 -17.64 9.76 11.36
N ARG A 139 -17.19 9.26 10.20
CA ARG A 139 -15.76 9.13 9.89
C ARG A 139 -15.04 10.48 9.91
N VAL A 140 -15.62 11.52 9.30
CA VAL A 140 -15.05 12.87 9.31
C VAL A 140 -14.99 13.47 10.72
N GLN A 141 -15.99 13.19 11.57
CA GLN A 141 -15.98 13.60 12.98
C GLN A 141 -14.97 12.82 13.84
N HIS A 142 -14.46 11.69 13.35
CA HIS A 142 -13.57 10.77 14.04
C HIS A 142 -12.37 10.39 13.16
N GLU A 143 -11.76 11.39 12.51
CA GLU A 143 -10.63 11.20 11.57
C GLU A 143 -9.38 10.60 12.24
N ASP A 144 -9.28 10.72 13.57
CA ASP A 144 -8.23 10.13 14.40
C ASP A 144 -8.42 8.63 14.67
N ALA A 145 -9.65 8.13 14.53
CA ALA A 145 -10.00 6.74 14.78
C ALA A 145 -10.23 5.93 13.49
N PHE A 146 -10.58 6.59 12.39
CA PHE A 146 -10.97 5.93 11.14
C PHE A 146 -10.31 6.52 9.91
N SER A 147 -9.98 5.65 8.95
CA SER A 147 -9.50 6.03 7.62
C SER A 147 -10.25 5.24 6.53
N LEU A 148 -10.06 5.62 5.27
CA LEU A 148 -10.59 4.90 4.12
C LEU A 148 -9.51 4.05 3.46
N CYS A 149 -9.95 3.00 2.75
CA CYS A 149 -9.11 2.32 1.81
C CYS A 149 -8.56 3.30 0.76
N LEU A 150 -7.28 3.15 0.46
CA LEU A 150 -6.56 4.01 -0.48
C LEU A 150 -6.81 3.64 -1.95
N GLN A 151 -7.46 2.50 -2.21
CA GLN A 151 -7.84 2.11 -3.57
C GLN A 151 -8.99 2.99 -4.07
N PRO A 152 -8.85 3.65 -5.25
CA PRO A 152 -9.95 4.38 -5.85
C PRO A 152 -11.19 3.48 -6.05
N GLY A 153 -12.34 3.93 -5.55
CA GLY A 153 -13.61 3.20 -5.62
C GLY A 153 -13.82 2.15 -4.54
N CYS A 154 -12.88 1.96 -3.61
CA CYS A 154 -13.08 1.09 -2.46
C CYS A 154 -13.58 1.90 -1.25
N ASN A 155 -14.76 1.57 -0.75
CA ASN A 155 -15.38 2.27 0.39
C ASN A 155 -15.14 1.57 1.74
N GLN A 156 -14.14 0.69 1.82
CA GLN A 156 -13.80 0.02 3.08
C GLN A 156 -13.25 1.05 4.07
N VAL A 157 -13.81 1.05 5.28
CA VAL A 157 -13.34 1.89 6.40
C VAL A 157 -12.39 1.07 7.26
N PHE A 158 -11.22 1.60 7.57
CA PHE A 158 -10.29 1.02 8.53
C PHE A 158 -10.43 1.67 9.90
N ARG A 159 -10.17 0.89 10.94
CA ARG A 159 -9.93 1.42 12.29
C ARG A 159 -8.44 1.60 12.49
N ILE A 160 -8.01 2.82 12.82
CA ILE A 160 -6.58 3.15 13.01
C ILE A 160 -5.97 2.30 14.14
N ALA A 161 -6.73 2.06 15.21
CA ALA A 161 -6.30 1.19 16.32
C ALA A 161 -6.10 -0.29 15.92
N ALA A 162 -6.63 -0.73 14.78
CA ALA A 162 -6.48 -2.11 14.29
C ALA A 162 -5.27 -2.29 13.35
N TYR A 163 -4.52 -1.22 13.07
CA TYR A 163 -3.32 -1.31 12.24
C TYR A 163 -2.29 -2.23 12.90
N LYS A 164 -1.70 -3.10 12.08
CA LYS A 164 -0.64 -4.01 12.52
C LYS A 164 0.71 -3.36 12.29
N LYS A 165 1.69 -3.63 13.15
CA LYS A 165 3.07 -3.20 12.88
C LYS A 165 3.71 -4.08 11.82
N GLY A 166 4.32 -3.46 10.81
CA GLY A 166 5.10 -4.15 9.79
C GLY A 166 6.42 -4.69 10.32
N LYS A 167 6.95 -5.73 9.67
CA LYS A 167 8.22 -6.39 10.07
C LYS A 167 9.41 -5.42 10.11
N GLN A 168 9.45 -4.47 9.18
CA GLN A 168 10.53 -3.48 9.03
C GLN A 168 10.07 -2.08 9.47
N GLY A 169 9.02 -2.01 10.31
CA GLY A 169 8.37 -0.79 10.75
C GLY A 169 7.11 -0.45 9.93
N GLY A 170 6.53 0.70 10.26
CA GLY A 170 5.30 1.20 9.64
C GLY A 170 4.02 0.56 10.20
N ASP A 171 2.91 1.24 9.95
CA ASP A 171 1.54 0.78 10.24
C ASP A 171 0.92 0.16 8.99
N LEU A 172 0.37 -1.05 9.15
CA LEU A 172 -0.24 -1.83 8.07
C LEU A 172 -1.75 -1.88 8.23
N ALA A 173 -2.46 -1.54 7.15
CA ALA A 173 -3.89 -1.75 7.02
C ALA A 173 -4.17 -2.81 5.96
N VAL A 174 -5.00 -3.80 6.30
CA VAL A 174 -5.46 -4.83 5.37
C VAL A 174 -6.89 -4.49 4.95
N CYS A 175 -7.15 -4.48 3.65
CA CYS A 175 -8.47 -4.25 3.11
C CYS A 175 -9.11 -5.56 2.67
N ASP A 176 -10.18 -5.98 3.34
CA ASP A 176 -10.90 -7.21 2.98
C ASP A 176 -11.70 -7.07 1.68
N ASN A 177 -11.99 -5.84 1.23
CA ASN A 177 -12.77 -5.60 0.01
C ASN A 177 -11.92 -5.58 -1.26
N CYS A 178 -10.70 -5.02 -1.21
CA CYS A 178 -9.79 -5.01 -2.37
C CYS A 178 -8.60 -5.98 -2.24
N GLU A 179 -8.54 -6.74 -1.14
CA GLU A 179 -7.52 -7.74 -0.83
C GLU A 179 -6.08 -7.19 -0.84
N LYS A 180 -5.91 -5.88 -0.62
CA LYS A 180 -4.59 -5.22 -0.55
C LYS A 180 -4.19 -4.90 0.88
N THR A 181 -2.89 -5.02 1.14
CA THR A 181 -2.26 -4.53 2.37
C THR A 181 -1.45 -3.28 2.07
N TYR A 182 -1.72 -2.20 2.80
CA TYR A 182 -1.06 -0.91 2.63
C TYR A 182 -0.14 -0.61 3.80
N CYS A 183 1.00 0.04 3.51
CA CYS A 183 1.81 0.70 4.53
C CYS A 183 1.31 2.14 4.73
N ILE A 184 0.42 2.35 5.70
CA ILE A 184 -0.22 3.65 5.99
C ILE A 184 0.80 4.75 6.26
N THR A 185 1.86 4.45 7.03
CA THR A 185 2.94 5.40 7.31
C THR A 185 3.60 5.95 6.03
N CYS A 186 3.80 5.10 5.03
CA CYS A 186 4.38 5.52 3.75
C CYS A 186 3.33 6.20 2.88
N SER A 187 2.10 5.70 2.88
CA SER A 187 1.01 6.28 2.12
C SER A 187 0.72 7.73 2.51
N ASP A 188 0.68 8.00 3.81
CA ASP A 188 0.45 9.34 4.36
C ASP A 188 1.60 10.28 3.99
N LYS A 189 2.85 9.81 4.17
CA LYS A 189 4.04 10.64 3.89
C LYS A 189 4.21 10.96 2.41
N LEU A 190 3.85 10.02 1.53
CA LEU A 190 3.99 10.15 0.08
C LEU A 190 2.73 10.73 -0.58
N ALA A 191 1.65 10.93 0.18
CA ALA A 191 0.33 11.31 -0.32
C ALA A 191 -0.17 10.43 -1.48
N THR A 192 0.25 9.15 -1.52
CA THR A 192 -0.07 8.18 -2.57
C THR A 192 -0.13 6.77 -1.97
N PRO A 193 -0.97 5.86 -2.47
CA PRO A 193 -1.07 4.52 -1.90
C PRO A 193 0.27 3.76 -1.98
N ALA A 194 0.81 3.37 -0.83
CA ALA A 194 1.99 2.52 -0.71
C ALA A 194 1.58 1.10 -0.33
N ASP A 195 1.95 0.12 -1.16
CA ASP A 195 1.78 -1.29 -0.85
C ASP A 195 2.69 -1.70 0.32
N GLU A 196 2.38 -2.83 0.97
CA GLU A 196 3.28 -3.40 1.97
C GLU A 196 4.67 -3.72 1.38
N HIS A 197 5.73 -3.41 2.13
CA HIS A 197 7.11 -3.60 1.70
C HIS A 197 7.93 -4.37 2.76
N PRO A 198 7.65 -5.67 2.97
CA PRO A 198 8.20 -6.43 4.10
C PRO A 198 9.73 -6.64 4.06
N ALA A 199 10.36 -6.46 2.90
CA ALA A 199 11.79 -6.64 2.72
C ALA A 199 12.62 -5.39 3.08
N VAL A 200 12.00 -4.22 3.17
CA VAL A 200 12.70 -2.93 3.35
C VAL A 200 12.00 -2.05 4.39
N THR A 201 12.76 -1.18 5.05
CA THR A 201 12.20 -0.21 6.00
C THR A 201 11.40 0.87 5.25
N CYS A 202 10.50 1.57 5.97
CA CYS A 202 9.76 2.70 5.39
C CYS A 202 10.69 3.77 4.80
N GLN A 203 11.83 4.03 5.45
CA GLN A 203 12.81 5.00 4.97
C GLN A 203 13.39 4.58 3.62
N LEU A 204 13.79 3.32 3.47
CA LEU A 204 14.32 2.78 2.21
C LEU A 204 13.26 2.78 1.12
N TYR A 205 12.02 2.37 1.44
CA TYR A 205 10.92 2.38 0.48
C TYR A 205 10.66 3.81 -0.05
N GLN A 206 10.57 4.79 0.84
CA GLN A 206 10.35 6.20 0.48
C GLN A 206 11.45 6.75 -0.43
N LEU A 207 12.69 6.35 -0.21
CA LEU A 207 13.82 6.70 -1.08
C LEU A 207 13.72 6.00 -2.43
N SER A 208 13.30 4.72 -2.46
CA SER A 208 13.17 3.93 -3.68
C SER A 208 12.06 4.40 -4.62
N VAL A 209 11.09 5.16 -4.12
CA VAL A 209 10.03 5.77 -4.95
C VAL A 209 10.34 7.21 -5.35
N ASN A 210 11.42 7.80 -4.83
CA ASN A 210 11.85 9.15 -5.22
C ASN A 210 12.45 9.10 -6.65
N PRO A 211 11.87 9.81 -7.64
CA PRO A 211 12.35 9.80 -9.02
C PRO A 211 13.81 10.23 -9.16
N THR A 212 14.24 11.26 -8.42
CA THR A 212 15.62 11.74 -8.41
C THR A 212 16.59 10.65 -7.97
N VAL A 213 16.28 9.97 -6.87
CA VAL A 213 17.11 8.87 -6.33
C VAL A 213 17.18 7.71 -7.32
N THR A 214 16.02 7.27 -7.84
CA THR A 214 15.97 6.15 -8.78
C THR A 214 16.68 6.44 -10.10
N ASP A 215 16.58 7.67 -10.62
CA ASP A 215 17.26 8.08 -11.85
C ASP A 215 18.79 8.12 -11.67
N HIS A 216 19.28 8.64 -10.55
CA HIS A 216 20.71 8.62 -10.23
C HIS A 216 21.23 7.19 -10.03
N ALA A 217 20.52 6.35 -9.29
CA ALA A 217 20.89 4.95 -9.11
C ALA A 217 20.93 4.21 -10.46
N ARG A 218 19.89 4.35 -11.29
CA ARG A 218 19.84 3.77 -12.65
C ARG A 218 21.00 4.24 -13.50
N ARG A 219 21.34 5.52 -13.44
CA ARG A 219 22.47 6.09 -14.19
C ARG A 219 23.81 5.51 -13.75
N ILE A 220 24.03 5.34 -12.44
CA ILE A 220 25.24 4.69 -11.93
C ILE A 220 25.30 3.23 -12.40
N CYS A 221 24.20 2.47 -12.28
CA CYS A 221 24.16 1.08 -12.72
C CYS A 221 24.46 0.95 -14.22
N ASN A 222 23.87 1.81 -15.06
CA ASN A 222 24.00 1.74 -16.51
C ASN A 222 25.30 2.31 -17.06
N GLU A 223 25.79 3.44 -16.52
CA GLU A 223 26.94 4.17 -17.07
C GLU A 223 28.27 3.81 -16.38
N ILE A 224 28.23 3.29 -15.15
CA ILE A 224 29.43 3.04 -14.34
C ILE A 224 29.58 1.55 -14.03
N LEU A 225 28.55 0.91 -13.47
CA LEU A 225 28.66 -0.48 -13.00
C LEU A 225 28.63 -1.48 -14.15
N THR A 226 27.79 -1.22 -15.16
CA THR A 226 27.70 -2.06 -16.36
C THR A 226 28.88 -1.79 -17.29
N LEU A 227 29.71 -2.80 -17.53
CA LEU A 227 30.74 -2.72 -18.56
C LEU A 227 30.08 -2.67 -19.93
N ALA A 228 30.42 -1.65 -20.71
CA ALA A 228 29.80 -1.42 -21.99
C ALA A 228 30.82 -0.97 -23.03
N CYS A 229 30.53 -1.28 -24.30
CA CYS A 229 31.29 -0.77 -25.43
C CYS A 229 31.33 0.76 -25.37
N PRO A 230 32.51 1.40 -25.41
CA PRO A 230 32.62 2.85 -25.31
C PRO A 230 31.89 3.61 -26.43
N LYS A 231 31.74 2.99 -27.61
CA LYS A 231 31.08 3.57 -28.79
C LYS A 231 29.56 3.38 -28.78
N CYS A 232 29.08 2.14 -28.74
CA CYS A 232 27.65 1.83 -28.89
C CYS A 232 26.90 1.53 -27.58
N LYS A 233 27.61 1.50 -26.44
CA LYS A 233 27.06 1.21 -25.11
C LYS A 233 26.44 -0.19 -24.94
N ALA A 234 26.65 -1.11 -25.88
CA ALA A 234 26.28 -2.51 -25.70
C ALA A 234 27.08 -3.12 -24.54
N ALA A 235 26.39 -3.74 -23.58
CA ALA A 235 27.02 -4.39 -22.44
C ALA A 235 27.90 -5.56 -22.88
N PHE A 236 28.98 -5.81 -22.15
CA PHE A 236 29.82 -7.00 -22.32
C PHE A 236 30.22 -7.53 -20.94
N LEU A 237 30.22 -8.86 -20.77
CA LEU A 237 30.41 -9.49 -19.46
C LEU A 237 31.65 -10.37 -19.45
N ASP A 238 31.81 -11.20 -20.49
CA ASP A 238 32.88 -12.18 -20.56
C ASP A 238 33.55 -12.18 -21.93
N PHE A 239 34.87 -12.25 -21.94
CA PHE A 239 35.65 -12.52 -23.14
C PHE A 239 36.86 -13.37 -22.78
N SER A 240 37.34 -14.15 -23.75
CA SER A 240 38.56 -14.94 -23.63
C SER A 240 39.62 -14.39 -24.59
N GLY A 241 40.88 -14.35 -24.14
CA GLY A 241 42.00 -13.94 -24.98
C GLY A 241 42.59 -12.60 -24.52
N CYS A 242 43.12 -11.83 -25.47
CA CYS A 242 43.74 -10.55 -25.14
C CYS A 242 42.71 -9.52 -24.68
N THR A 243 43.18 -8.50 -23.97
CA THR A 243 42.35 -7.37 -23.51
C THR A 243 42.08 -6.33 -24.61
N CYS A 244 42.40 -6.62 -25.88
CA CYS A 244 41.87 -5.89 -27.03
C CYS A 244 40.58 -6.59 -27.49
N VAL A 245 39.44 -6.02 -27.13
CA VAL A 245 38.13 -6.65 -27.36
C VAL A 245 37.43 -5.99 -28.54
N THR A 246 36.86 -6.81 -29.42
CA THR A 246 35.96 -6.34 -30.48
C THR A 246 34.53 -6.38 -29.99
N CYS A 247 33.78 -5.29 -30.15
CA CYS A 247 32.38 -5.23 -29.78
C CYS A 247 31.55 -6.25 -30.59
N GLY A 248 30.81 -7.12 -29.91
CA GLY A 248 29.96 -8.14 -30.56
C GLY A 248 28.68 -7.61 -31.20
N ASN A 249 28.37 -6.31 -31.09
CA ASN A 249 27.27 -5.69 -31.82
C ASN A 249 27.67 -5.55 -33.29
N THR A 250 26.94 -6.24 -34.18
CA THR A 250 27.19 -6.29 -35.63
C THR A 250 27.15 -4.94 -36.32
N ASN A 251 26.44 -3.96 -35.75
CA ASN A 251 26.40 -2.58 -36.25
C ASN A 251 27.55 -1.71 -35.73
N CYS A 252 28.36 -2.21 -34.80
CA CYS A 252 29.43 -1.47 -34.13
C CYS A 252 30.82 -1.99 -34.48
N ASN A 253 31.09 -3.29 -34.25
CA ASN A 253 32.36 -4.00 -34.48
C ASN A 253 33.65 -3.23 -34.10
N THR A 254 33.57 -2.32 -33.13
CA THR A 254 34.69 -1.45 -32.76
C THR A 254 35.60 -2.17 -31.78
N ASN A 255 36.92 -1.96 -31.91
CA ASN A 255 37.92 -2.49 -31.00
C ASN A 255 38.11 -1.53 -29.82
N PHE A 256 38.28 -2.06 -28.61
CA PHE A 256 38.54 -1.27 -27.43
C PHE A 256 39.37 -2.04 -26.40
N CYS A 257 40.07 -1.29 -25.55
CA CYS A 257 40.84 -1.87 -24.46
C CYS A 257 39.92 -2.25 -23.31
N ALA A 258 39.86 -3.53 -22.93
CA ALA A 258 39.06 -3.98 -21.80
C ALA A 258 39.55 -3.43 -20.46
N ASN A 259 40.83 -3.05 -20.33
CA ASN A 259 41.38 -2.54 -19.07
C ASN A 259 40.89 -1.11 -18.74
N CYS A 260 40.77 -0.24 -19.75
CA CYS A 260 40.43 1.19 -19.57
C CYS A 260 39.17 1.64 -20.31
N LEU A 261 38.58 0.78 -21.14
CA LEU A 261 37.43 1.05 -22.00
C LEU A 261 37.67 2.17 -23.03
N ALA A 262 38.92 2.44 -23.43
CA ALA A 262 39.21 3.36 -24.52
C ALA A 262 38.92 2.71 -25.88
N TYR A 263 38.19 3.43 -26.74
CA TYR A 263 37.84 2.96 -28.09
C TYR A 263 38.99 3.22 -29.09
N HIS A 264 39.12 2.33 -30.06
CA HIS A 264 40.05 2.43 -31.18
C HIS A 264 39.34 2.03 -32.47
N ASP A 265 39.17 3.00 -33.36
CA ASP A 265 38.22 2.99 -34.50
C ASP A 265 38.80 2.47 -35.82
N LEU A 266 40.12 2.25 -35.90
CA LEU A 266 40.80 2.10 -37.20
C LEU A 266 41.41 0.70 -37.46
N ASP A 267 41.97 0.05 -36.45
CA ASP A 267 42.60 -1.27 -36.60
C ASP A 267 42.76 -1.96 -35.23
N SER A 268 42.70 -3.29 -35.24
CA SER A 268 43.06 -4.13 -34.10
C SER A 268 44.50 -3.87 -33.64
N GLY A 269 45.44 -3.57 -34.53
CA GLY A 269 46.84 -3.30 -34.19
C GLY A 269 47.04 -2.07 -33.30
N ALA A 270 46.25 -1.00 -33.51
CA ALA A 270 46.27 0.19 -32.67
C ALA A 270 45.78 -0.13 -31.24
N CYS A 271 44.70 -0.92 -31.13
CA CYS A 271 44.16 -1.38 -29.86
C CYS A 271 45.15 -2.29 -29.12
N HIS A 272 45.81 -3.24 -29.80
CA HIS A 272 46.88 -4.05 -29.22
C HIS A 272 48.05 -3.19 -28.71
N SER A 273 48.49 -2.21 -29.50
CA SER A 273 49.57 -1.29 -29.12
C SER A 273 49.20 -0.49 -27.87
N HIS A 274 47.95 -0.03 -27.77
CA HIS A 274 47.43 0.61 -26.57
C HIS A 274 47.41 -0.36 -25.39
N VAL A 275 46.88 -1.57 -25.53
CA VAL A 275 46.81 -2.57 -24.44
C VAL A 275 48.17 -2.77 -23.76
N ARG A 276 49.25 -2.91 -24.55
CA ARG A 276 50.61 -3.08 -24.00
C ARG A 276 51.12 -1.91 -23.17
N SER A 277 50.70 -0.69 -23.52
CA SER A 277 51.12 0.57 -22.89
C SER A 277 50.04 1.20 -22.01
N CYS A 278 48.91 0.51 -21.82
CA CYS A 278 47.74 1.03 -21.15
C CYS A 278 48.04 1.18 -19.66
N PRO A 279 47.91 2.37 -19.05
CA PRO A 279 48.17 2.55 -17.63
C PRO A 279 47.28 1.70 -16.71
N SER A 280 46.11 1.27 -17.18
CA SER A 280 45.19 0.40 -16.45
C SER A 280 45.50 -1.10 -16.60
N ASN A 281 46.48 -1.47 -17.44
CA ASN A 281 46.87 -2.87 -17.61
C ASN A 281 47.77 -3.30 -16.44
N PRO A 282 47.36 -4.29 -15.63
CA PRO A 282 48.18 -4.79 -14.52
C PRO A 282 49.41 -5.58 -14.99
N ASN A 283 49.41 -6.08 -16.23
CA ASN A 283 50.52 -6.80 -16.85
C ASN A 283 51.13 -5.93 -17.96
N GLN A 284 51.79 -4.83 -17.59
CA GLN A 284 52.42 -3.89 -18.53
C GLN A 284 53.33 -4.62 -19.54
N GLY A 285 53.19 -4.28 -20.83
CA GLY A 285 53.90 -4.94 -21.94
C GLY A 285 53.27 -6.25 -22.45
N ASP A 286 52.26 -6.79 -21.75
CA ASP A 286 51.50 -7.98 -22.17
C ASP A 286 50.09 -7.59 -22.68
N TYR A 287 49.48 -8.51 -23.42
CA TYR A 287 48.11 -8.43 -23.92
C TYR A 287 47.10 -9.13 -23.02
N PHE A 288 47.56 -10.11 -22.23
CA PHE A 288 46.72 -11.00 -21.46
C PHE A 288 46.69 -10.62 -19.98
N VAL A 289 45.50 -10.70 -19.39
CA VAL A 289 45.24 -10.40 -17.99
C VAL A 289 44.34 -11.50 -17.44
N SER A 290 44.60 -11.97 -16.23
CA SER A 290 43.70 -12.95 -15.59
C SER A 290 42.34 -12.31 -15.27
N ALA A 291 41.28 -13.11 -15.20
CA ALA A 291 39.94 -12.62 -14.86
C ALA A 291 39.93 -11.88 -13.51
N GLN A 292 40.66 -12.38 -12.51
CA GLN A 292 40.78 -11.74 -11.20
C GLN A 292 41.46 -10.37 -11.27
N GLN A 293 42.54 -10.25 -12.04
CA GLN A 293 43.24 -8.98 -12.24
C GLN A 293 42.35 -7.97 -12.98
N LEU A 294 41.64 -8.40 -14.02
CA LEU A 294 40.73 -7.54 -14.77
C LEU A 294 39.56 -7.07 -13.90
N GLN A 295 38.97 -7.97 -13.10
CA GLN A 295 37.93 -7.64 -12.12
C GLN A 295 38.43 -6.59 -11.11
N ALA A 296 39.65 -6.73 -10.60
CA ALA A 296 40.24 -5.75 -9.68
C ALA A 296 40.46 -4.38 -10.36
N THR A 297 40.94 -4.36 -11.62
CA THR A 297 41.06 -3.14 -12.42
C THR A 297 39.70 -2.45 -12.58
N HIS A 298 38.66 -3.19 -12.94
CA HIS A 298 37.30 -2.64 -13.09
C HIS A 298 36.70 -2.19 -11.77
N ALA A 299 36.89 -2.93 -10.68
CA ALA A 299 36.40 -2.55 -9.36
C ALA A 299 37.01 -1.21 -8.92
N SER A 300 38.32 -1.03 -9.11
CA SER A 300 39.02 0.22 -8.83
C SER A 300 38.49 1.39 -9.68
N ALA A 301 38.29 1.16 -10.99
CA ALA A 301 37.75 2.17 -11.89
C ALA A 301 36.31 2.57 -11.51
N ARG A 302 35.43 1.59 -11.26
CA ARG A 302 34.04 1.80 -10.83
C ARG A 302 33.98 2.57 -9.52
N LYS A 303 34.80 2.20 -8.53
CA LYS A 303 34.89 2.93 -7.25
C LYS A 303 35.16 4.41 -7.47
N LYS A 304 36.20 4.73 -8.24
CA LYS A 304 36.59 6.11 -8.55
C LYS A 304 35.49 6.86 -9.29
N GLN A 305 34.86 6.22 -10.27
CA GLN A 305 33.79 6.84 -11.07
C GLN A 305 32.52 7.07 -10.24
N THR A 306 32.08 6.10 -9.43
CA THR A 306 30.95 6.25 -8.52
C THR A 306 31.18 7.37 -7.51
N ALA A 307 32.38 7.42 -6.90
CA ALA A 307 32.75 8.51 -5.99
C ALA A 307 32.69 9.87 -6.70
N ALA A 308 33.30 9.98 -7.89
CA ALA A 308 33.28 11.21 -8.68
C ALA A 308 31.86 11.62 -9.09
N TYR A 309 31.00 10.66 -9.42
CA TYR A 309 29.61 10.89 -9.78
C TYR A 309 28.83 11.45 -8.58
N LEU A 310 28.88 10.76 -7.43
CA LEU A 310 28.15 11.18 -6.22
C LEU A 310 28.63 12.54 -5.68
N THR A 311 29.90 12.89 -5.87
CA THR A 311 30.44 14.22 -5.51
C THR A 311 29.96 15.33 -6.45
N ARG A 312 29.84 15.05 -7.76
CA ARG A 312 29.48 16.06 -8.77
C ARG A 312 27.97 16.21 -8.96
N ALA A 313 27.21 15.14 -8.77
CA ALA A 313 25.78 15.16 -8.93
C ALA A 313 25.16 16.09 -7.87
N THR A 314 24.28 16.98 -8.31
CA THR A 314 23.52 17.89 -7.45
C THR A 314 22.40 17.11 -6.76
N VAL A 315 22.79 16.29 -5.79
CA VAL A 315 21.88 15.43 -5.00
C VAL A 315 21.96 15.89 -3.55
N ALA A 316 20.80 16.12 -2.92
CA ALA A 316 20.74 16.48 -1.51
C ALA A 316 21.29 15.33 -0.63
N GLY A 317 21.73 15.63 0.60
CA GLY A 317 22.39 14.62 1.47
C GLY A 317 21.57 13.35 1.68
N ASP A 318 20.27 13.50 1.96
CA ASP A 318 19.36 12.36 2.18
C ASP A 318 19.12 11.55 0.90
N GLU A 319 18.98 12.23 -0.23
CA GLU A 319 18.82 11.58 -1.53
C GLU A 319 20.10 10.83 -1.93
N ARG A 320 21.29 11.38 -1.63
CA ARG A 320 22.57 10.74 -1.91
C ARG A 320 22.74 9.46 -1.10
N ARG A 321 22.33 9.48 0.17
CA ARG A 321 22.28 8.29 1.02
C ARG A 321 21.31 7.25 0.43
N GLY A 322 20.16 7.68 -0.09
CA GLY A 322 19.22 6.78 -0.78
C GLY A 322 19.81 6.16 -2.04
N VAL A 323 20.51 6.94 -2.87
CA VAL A 323 21.21 6.43 -4.06
C VAL A 323 22.23 5.37 -3.65
N TRP A 324 23.02 5.63 -2.60
CA TRP A 324 23.98 4.68 -2.06
C TRP A 324 23.31 3.36 -1.65
N GLN A 325 22.24 3.44 -0.84
CA GLN A 325 21.51 2.27 -0.36
C GLN A 325 20.94 1.42 -1.51
N MET A 326 20.57 2.04 -2.64
CA MET A 326 20.09 1.32 -3.81
C MET A 326 21.20 0.56 -4.56
N ILE A 327 22.44 1.08 -4.57
CA ILE A 327 23.54 0.52 -5.37
C ILE A 327 24.57 -0.27 -4.55
N GLU A 328 24.49 -0.22 -3.22
CA GLU A 328 25.50 -0.80 -2.32
C GLU A 328 25.69 -2.31 -2.55
N ARG A 329 24.59 -3.04 -2.73
CA ARG A 329 24.64 -4.47 -3.03
C ARG A 329 25.31 -4.74 -4.37
N ASP A 330 24.94 -4.01 -5.42
CA ASP A 330 25.54 -4.16 -6.76
C ASP A 330 27.05 -3.86 -6.72
N LEU A 331 27.46 -2.84 -5.95
CA LEU A 331 28.87 -2.54 -5.73
C LEU A 331 29.59 -3.70 -5.03
N ALA A 332 29.00 -4.26 -3.97
CA ALA A 332 29.58 -5.39 -3.24
C ALA A 332 29.71 -6.64 -4.12
N ASP A 333 28.67 -6.97 -4.91
CA ASP A 333 28.67 -8.11 -5.84
C ASP A 333 29.76 -7.95 -6.93
N LEU A 334 30.10 -6.70 -7.29
CA LEU A 334 31.18 -6.36 -8.23
C LEU A 334 32.56 -6.23 -7.56
N GLY A 335 32.69 -6.51 -6.26
CA GLY A 335 33.93 -6.40 -5.50
C GLY A 335 34.38 -4.95 -5.25
N VAL A 336 33.44 -3.99 -5.29
CA VAL A 336 33.70 -2.57 -5.05
C VAL A 336 33.34 -2.25 -3.60
N HIS A 337 34.36 -1.96 -2.78
CA HIS A 337 34.19 -1.64 -1.37
C HIS A 337 34.65 -0.22 -1.04
N PHE A 338 33.81 0.52 -0.32
CA PHE A 338 34.11 1.84 0.22
C PHE A 338 34.38 1.74 1.72
N THR A 339 35.37 2.48 2.20
CA THR A 339 35.69 2.60 3.63
C THR A 339 34.73 3.59 4.30
N THR A 340 34.59 3.49 5.62
CA THR A 340 33.79 4.43 6.42
C THR A 340 34.23 5.89 6.21
N GLN A 341 35.54 6.13 6.05
CA GLN A 341 36.08 7.47 5.79
C GLN A 341 35.66 8.00 4.41
N GLU A 342 35.70 7.17 3.37
CA GLU A 342 35.25 7.55 2.02
C GLU A 342 33.73 7.82 2.00
N LEU A 343 32.93 7.03 2.72
CA LEU A 343 31.49 7.27 2.85
C LEU A 343 31.17 8.57 3.59
N ALA A 344 31.94 8.90 4.63
CA ALA A 344 31.82 10.17 5.34
C ALA A 344 32.17 11.36 4.43
N GLN A 345 33.21 11.24 3.60
CA GLN A 345 33.57 12.26 2.60
C GLN A 345 32.48 12.49 1.55
N LEU A 346 31.69 11.46 1.25
CA LEU A 346 30.54 11.55 0.36
C LEU A 346 29.27 12.00 1.07
N CYS A 347 29.29 12.26 2.38
CA CYS A 347 28.12 12.56 3.22
C CYS A 347 27.06 11.43 3.22
N ILE A 348 27.51 10.17 3.20
CA ILE A 348 26.64 8.98 3.18
C ILE A 348 26.49 8.35 4.58
N SER A 349 27.43 8.64 5.49
CA SER A 349 27.47 8.15 6.88
C SER A 349 26.23 8.52 7.68
#